data_AF-A0A838IGT7-F1
#
_entry.id   AF-A0A838IGT7-F1
#
_cell.length_a   1.000
_cell.length_b   1.000
_cell.length_c   1.000
_cell.angle_alpha   90.00
_cell.angle_beta   90.00
_cell.angle_gamma   90.00
#
_symmetry.space_group_name_H-M   'P 1'
#
loop_
_entity.id
_entity.type
_entity.pdbx_description
1 polymer ?
#
loop_
_entity_poly.entity_id
_entity_poly.type
_entity_poly.pdbx_seq_one_letter_code
_entity_poly.pdbx_strand_id
1 'polypeptide(L)'
;MEIKGVVDGELGAAVAYTWTVDPTMPTVNIYQFPDPHQEPYIKFRCEGLNLPCTFECQLQASETVLSQGACNEGWIRYNNENLGSPLQGGDYTFQVRATNVLNVQSTPATHRWTLSR
;
A
#
# COMPACT_ATOMS: atom_id res chain seq x y z
N MET A 1 -3.60 1.43 26.18
CA MET A 1 -3.60 0.21 27.02
C MET A 1 -2.92 0.60 28.31
N GLU A 2 -3.68 0.82 29.39
CA GLU A 2 -3.10 1.11 30.70
C GLU A 2 -2.78 -0.21 31.39
N ILE A 3 -1.53 -0.39 31.80
CA ILE A 3 -1.13 -1.50 32.68
C ILE A 3 -0.98 -0.89 34.07
N LYS A 4 -1.96 -1.13 34.95
CA LYS A 4 -1.87 -0.74 36.36
C LYS A 4 -1.18 -1.86 37.13
N GLY A 5 0.09 -1.68 37.46
CA GLY A 5 0.78 -2.48 38.47
C GLY A 5 0.70 -1.76 39.82
N VAL A 6 0.19 -2.44 40.85
CA VAL A 6 0.25 -1.99 42.25
C VAL A 6 1.35 -2.78 42.95
N VAL A 7 2.29 -2.07 43.58
CA VAL A 7 3.15 -2.62 44.64
C VAL A 7 3.17 -1.59 45.77
N ASP A 8 2.66 -2.00 46.92
CA ASP A 8 2.70 -1.39 48.26
C ASP A 8 2.63 0.16 48.38
N GLY A 9 1.43 0.64 48.75
CA GLY A 9 1.30 1.61 49.84
C GLY A 9 1.65 3.09 49.61
N GLU A 10 2.29 3.48 48.51
CA GLU A 10 2.42 4.88 48.12
C GLU A 10 1.86 5.05 46.70
N LEU A 11 0.88 5.94 46.52
CA LEU A 11 0.42 6.32 45.18
C LEU A 11 1.55 7.13 44.51
N GLY A 12 2.57 6.43 44.03
CA GLY A 12 3.64 7.00 43.23
C GLY A 12 3.00 7.76 42.07
N ALA A 13 3.43 9.01 41.89
CA ALA A 13 2.88 9.91 40.88
C ALA A 13 2.76 9.19 39.52
N ALA A 14 1.57 9.25 38.90
CA ALA A 14 1.39 8.72 37.57
C ALA A 14 2.35 9.43 36.61
N VAL A 15 3.40 8.73 36.17
CA VAL A 15 4.34 9.26 35.19
C VAL A 15 3.70 9.12 33.82
N ALA A 16 3.17 10.23 33.30
CA ALA A 16 2.69 10.31 31.93
C ALA A 16 3.86 10.55 30.99
N TYR A 17 4.16 9.58 30.13
CA TYR A 17 5.09 9.78 29.02
C TYR A 17 4.31 10.32 27.84
N THR A 18 4.57 11.58 27.46
CA THR A 18 4.09 12.14 26.20
C THR A 18 5.18 11.95 25.15
N TRP A 19 4.85 11.25 24.07
CA TRP A 19 5.69 11.15 22.89
C TRP A 19 4.91 11.75 21.73
N THR A 20 5.57 12.60 20.95
CA THR A 20 5.03 13.14 19.71
C THR A 20 5.39 12.19 18.58
N VAL A 21 4.39 11.72 17.83
CA VAL A 21 4.63 11.00 16.58
C VAL A 21 4.57 12.00 15.44
N ASP A 22 5.59 12.00 14.60
CA ASP A 22 5.60 12.79 13.37
C ASP A 22 4.66 12.14 12.33
N PRO A 23 3.59 12.81 11.88
CA PRO A 23 2.74 12.34 10.80
C PRO A 23 3.41 12.60 9.44
N THR A 24 4.55 11.96 9.19
CA THR A 24 5.24 12.06 7.91
C THR A 24 4.42 11.33 6.83
N MET A 25 4.14 12.01 5.72
CA MET A 25 3.44 11.42 4.59
C MET A 25 4.32 10.35 3.92
N PRO A 26 3.82 9.11 3.71
CA PRO A 26 4.58 8.09 3.00
C PRO A 26 4.79 8.46 1.53
N THR A 27 5.88 7.99 0.95
CA THR A 27 6.08 7.95 -0.51
C THR A 27 5.94 6.50 -0.99
N VAL A 28 5.36 6.28 -2.16
CA VAL A 28 5.32 4.96 -2.80
C VAL A 28 6.06 5.01 -4.11
N ASN A 29 6.97 4.07 -4.31
CA ASN A 29 7.72 3.91 -5.55
C ASN A 29 7.39 2.55 -6.17
N ILE A 30 7.19 2.53 -7.49
CA ILE A 30 6.96 1.33 -8.29
C ILE A 30 8.27 0.97 -8.98
N TYR A 31 8.79 -0.22 -8.73
CA TYR A 31 10.12 -0.67 -9.18
C TYR A 31 10.08 -1.70 -10.29
N GLN A 32 8.97 -2.42 -10.40
CA GLN A 32 8.77 -3.40 -11.45
C GLN A 32 7.41 -3.17 -12.07
N PHE A 33 7.41 -3.17 -13.40
CA PHE A 33 6.24 -2.92 -14.22
C PHE A 33 5.90 -4.16 -15.03
N PRO A 34 4.65 -4.26 -15.53
CA PRO A 34 4.24 -5.35 -16.40
C PRO A 34 5.10 -5.42 -17.65
N ASP A 35 5.61 -6.62 -17.96
CA ASP A 35 6.23 -6.89 -19.25
C ASP A 35 5.12 -7.13 -20.29
N PRO A 36 5.18 -6.51 -21.48
CA PRO A 36 4.15 -6.68 -22.52
C PRO A 36 3.95 -8.12 -23.01
N HIS A 37 4.93 -9.00 -22.79
CA HIS A 37 4.95 -10.39 -23.26
C HIS A 37 4.81 -11.40 -22.12
N GLN A 38 4.67 -10.96 -20.86
CA GLN A 38 4.53 -11.85 -19.70
C GLN A 38 3.27 -11.52 -18.89
N GLU A 39 3.06 -12.26 -17.80
CA GLU A 39 2.01 -11.93 -16.84
C GLU A 39 2.26 -10.54 -16.22
N PRO A 40 1.22 -9.69 -16.11
CA PRO A 40 1.35 -8.34 -15.58
C PRO A 40 1.65 -8.39 -14.07
N TYR A 41 2.93 -8.25 -13.75
CA TYR A 41 3.47 -8.31 -12.41
C TYR A 41 4.08 -6.96 -12.02
N ILE A 42 3.71 -6.44 -10.85
CA ILE A 42 4.07 -5.10 -10.39
C ILE A 42 4.68 -5.22 -8.99
N LYS A 43 5.83 -4.57 -8.76
CA LYS A 43 6.44 -4.42 -7.42
C LYS A 43 6.48 -2.96 -7.02
N PHE A 44 6.19 -2.70 -5.76
CA PHE A 44 6.22 -1.37 -5.17
C PHE A 44 6.66 -1.42 -3.71
N ARG A 45 7.08 -0.28 -3.17
CA ARG A 45 7.50 -0.16 -1.77
C ARG A 45 7.15 1.22 -1.24
N CYS A 46 6.83 1.26 0.04
CA CYS A 46 6.76 2.48 0.83
C CYS A 46 8.18 2.96 1.17
N GLU A 47 8.47 4.23 0.97
CA GLU A 47 9.76 4.85 1.27
C GLU A 47 9.57 6.11 2.13
N GLY A 48 10.69 6.58 2.70
CA GLY A 48 10.72 7.79 3.52
C GLY A 48 10.18 7.61 4.94
N LEU A 49 9.90 6.38 5.36
CA LEU A 49 9.42 6.05 6.70
C LEU A 49 10.24 4.94 7.34
N ASN A 50 10.47 5.06 8.65
CA ASN A 50 11.02 3.97 9.48
C ASN A 50 9.92 3.02 10.00
N LEU A 51 8.70 3.12 9.44
CA LEU A 51 7.50 2.41 9.88
C LEU A 51 6.88 1.65 8.69
N PRO A 52 6.22 0.51 8.94
CA PRO A 52 5.54 -0.24 7.88
C PRO A 52 4.33 0.53 7.32
N CYS A 53 3.98 0.20 6.07
CA CYS A 53 2.81 0.76 5.39
C CYS A 53 1.89 -0.38 4.91
N THR A 54 0.59 -0.08 4.83
CA THR A 54 -0.38 -0.88 4.08
C THR A 54 -0.62 -0.24 2.71
N PHE A 55 -1.13 -1.01 1.75
CA PHE A 55 -1.33 -0.58 0.37
C PHE A 55 -2.73 -0.88 -0.14
N GLU A 56 -3.28 0.07 -0.88
CA GLU A 56 -4.48 -0.09 -1.71
C GLU A 56 -4.10 0.06 -3.17
N CYS A 57 -4.47 -0.92 -3.99
CA CYS A 57 -4.17 -1.00 -5.41
C CYS A 57 -5.45 -0.89 -6.24
N GLN A 58 -5.32 -0.24 -7.40
CA GLN A 58 -6.38 -0.17 -8.40
C GLN A 58 -5.80 -0.43 -9.79
N LEU A 59 -6.49 -1.26 -10.58
CA LEU A 59 -6.24 -1.46 -12.00
C LEU A 59 -7.42 -0.95 -12.80
N GLN A 60 -7.11 -0.16 -13.83
CA GLN A 60 -8.06 0.41 -14.77
C GLN A 60 -7.65 0.08 -16.20
N ALA A 61 -8.63 -0.22 -17.05
CA ALA A 61 -8.50 -0.27 -18.50
C ALA A 61 -9.37 0.82 -19.12
N SER A 62 -8.76 1.78 -19.81
CA SER A 62 -9.45 3.01 -20.24
C SER A 62 -10.17 3.69 -19.07
N GLU A 63 -11.50 3.77 -19.01
CA GLU A 63 -12.27 4.35 -17.89
C GLU A 63 -12.83 3.29 -16.92
N THR A 64 -12.62 2.00 -17.21
CA THR A 64 -13.21 0.90 -16.43
C THR A 64 -12.25 0.43 -15.34
N VAL A 65 -12.70 0.43 -14.09
CA VAL A 65 -11.97 -0.21 -12.98
C VAL A 65 -12.15 -1.73 -13.07
N LEU A 66 -11.04 -2.45 -13.27
CA LEU A 66 -11.02 -3.91 -13.34
C LEU A 66 -10.81 -4.56 -11.98
N SER A 67 -10.07 -3.89 -11.10
CA SER A 67 -9.75 -4.39 -9.77
C SER A 67 -9.44 -3.23 -8.83
N GLN A 68 -9.92 -3.31 -7.60
CA GLN A 68 -9.58 -2.38 -6.52
C GLN A 68 -9.56 -3.14 -5.19
N GLY A 69 -8.55 -2.92 -4.36
CA GLY A 69 -8.49 -3.53 -3.03
C GLY A 69 -7.11 -3.52 -2.39
N ALA A 70 -7.00 -4.19 -1.25
CA ALA A 70 -5.75 -4.30 -0.51
C ALA A 70 -4.68 -5.12 -1.27
N CYS A 71 -3.43 -4.68 -1.21
CA CYS A 71 -2.29 -5.31 -1.88
C CYS A 71 -1.01 -5.20 -1.02
N ASN A 72 -1.11 -5.67 0.24
CA ASN A 72 -0.11 -5.41 1.28
C ASN A 72 1.23 -6.15 1.11
N GLU A 73 1.36 -7.00 0.11
CA GLU A 73 2.56 -7.83 -0.09
C GLU A 73 3.74 -7.04 -0.72
N GLY A 74 3.53 -5.78 -1.12
CA GLY A 74 4.52 -5.00 -1.86
C GLY A 74 4.67 -5.43 -3.32
N TRP A 75 3.80 -6.32 -3.77
CA TRP A 75 3.67 -6.73 -5.16
C TRP A 75 2.25 -7.18 -5.45
N ILE A 76 1.87 -7.16 -6.73
CA ILE A 76 0.60 -7.70 -7.22
C ILE A 76 0.80 -8.24 -8.64
N ARG A 77 0.11 -9.33 -8.96
CA ARG A 77 -0.04 -9.85 -10.33
C ARG A 77 -1.46 -9.57 -10.81
N TYR A 78 -1.71 -9.56 -12.11
CA TYR A 78 -3.08 -9.51 -12.66
C TYR A 78 -3.30 -10.66 -13.65
N ASN A 79 -3.86 -11.77 -13.16
CA ASN A 79 -4.03 -13.01 -13.90
C ASN A 79 -5.50 -13.49 -13.82
N ASN A 80 -5.78 -14.67 -14.39
CA ASN A 80 -7.12 -15.23 -14.37
C ASN A 80 -7.65 -15.49 -12.94
N GLU A 81 -6.76 -15.75 -11.97
CA GLU A 81 -7.17 -16.09 -10.60
C GLU A 81 -7.75 -14.88 -9.85
N ASN A 82 -7.23 -13.67 -10.10
CA ASN A 82 -7.67 -12.47 -9.40
C ASN A 82 -8.55 -11.54 -10.23
N LEU A 83 -8.59 -11.69 -11.55
CA LEU A 83 -9.50 -10.94 -12.43
C LEU A 83 -10.66 -11.78 -12.99
N GLY A 84 -10.63 -13.11 -12.84
CA GLY A 84 -11.63 -14.02 -13.43
C GLY A 84 -11.53 -14.18 -14.95
N SER A 85 -10.66 -13.42 -15.61
CA SER A 85 -10.31 -13.55 -17.03
C SER A 85 -8.92 -12.92 -17.27
N PRO A 86 -8.17 -13.36 -18.29
CA PRO A 86 -6.88 -12.75 -18.60
C PRO A 86 -7.06 -11.36 -19.23
N LEU A 87 -6.18 -10.41 -18.87
CA LEU A 87 -6.14 -9.08 -19.48
C LEU A 87 -6.05 -9.17 -21.00
N GLN A 88 -6.79 -8.35 -21.73
CA GLN A 88 -6.76 -8.30 -23.19
C GLN A 88 -5.72 -7.29 -23.69
N GLY A 89 -5.45 -7.28 -24.99
CA GLY A 89 -4.61 -6.23 -25.57
C GLY A 89 -5.26 -4.86 -25.35
N GLY A 90 -4.50 -3.87 -24.90
CA GLY A 90 -5.02 -2.53 -24.58
C GLY A 90 -4.19 -1.76 -23.57
N ASP A 91 -4.67 -0.56 -23.24
CA ASP A 91 -4.02 0.36 -22.31
C ASP A 91 -4.53 0.20 -20.88
N TYR A 92 -3.59 0.12 -19.95
CA TYR A 92 -3.84 -0.09 -18.54
C TYR A 92 -3.21 1.02 -17.70
N THR A 93 -3.91 1.40 -16.63
CA THR A 93 -3.42 2.29 -15.58
C THR A 93 -3.48 1.57 -14.26
N PHE A 94 -2.33 1.41 -13.61
CA PHE A 94 -2.21 0.94 -12.24
C PHE A 94 -1.97 2.12 -11.30
N GLN A 95 -2.65 2.10 -10.16
CA GLN A 95 -2.46 3.06 -9.09
C GLN A 95 -2.26 2.33 -7.76
N VAL A 96 -1.33 2.81 -6.94
CA VAL A 96 -1.12 2.31 -5.58
C VAL A 96 -0.97 3.46 -4.60
N ARG A 97 -1.67 3.37 -3.47
CA ARG A 97 -1.59 4.31 -2.36
C ARG A 97 -1.08 3.58 -1.12
N ALA A 98 -0.13 4.18 -0.40
CA ALA A 98 0.29 3.69 0.91
C ALA A 98 -0.44 4.41 2.03
N THR A 99 -0.69 3.70 3.12
CA THR A 99 -1.15 4.26 4.39
C THR A 99 -0.16 3.85 5.49
N ASN A 100 0.35 4.83 6.24
CA ASN A 100 1.26 4.53 7.37
C ASN A 100 0.47 4.16 8.64
N VAL A 101 1.18 3.80 9.72
CA VAL A 101 0.56 3.40 11.00
C VAL A 101 -0.23 4.50 11.71
N LEU A 102 -0.11 5.75 11.27
CA LEU A 102 -0.88 6.90 11.76
C LEU A 102 -2.07 7.25 10.85
N ASN A 103 -2.40 6.37 9.90
CA ASN A 103 -3.45 6.57 8.89
C ASN A 103 -3.20 7.75 7.94
N VAL A 104 -1.94 8.19 7.79
CA VAL A 104 -1.56 9.19 6.78
C VAL A 104 -1.35 8.48 5.45
N GLN A 105 -1.98 9.01 4.40
CA GLN A 105 -1.95 8.45 3.06
C GLN A 105 -0.94 9.15 2.15
N SER A 106 -0.30 8.39 1.26
CA SER A 106 0.54 8.94 0.20
C SER A 106 -0.30 9.59 -0.91
N THR A 107 0.34 10.43 -1.72
CA THR A 107 -0.12 10.62 -3.10
C THR A 107 -0.03 9.27 -3.84
N PRO A 108 -1.01 8.88 -4.68
CA PRO A 108 -0.93 7.62 -5.40
C PRO A 108 0.26 7.60 -6.38
N ALA A 109 1.04 6.52 -6.36
CA ALA A 109 1.96 6.23 -7.45
C ALA A 109 1.17 5.62 -8.61
N THR A 110 1.45 6.08 -9.83
CA THR A 110 0.71 5.65 -11.03
C THR A 110 1.68 5.11 -12.06
N HIS A 111 1.32 4.00 -12.71
CA HIS A 111 2.02 3.48 -13.87
C HIS A 111 1.05 3.15 -15.00
N ARG A 112 1.44 3.45 -16.23
CA ARG A 112 0.66 3.17 -17.44
C ARG A 112 1.47 2.30 -18.39
N TRP A 113 0.82 1.29 -18.97
CA TRP A 113 1.42 0.43 -19.97
C TRP A 113 0.39 0.00 -20.99
N THR A 114 0.88 -0.42 -22.15
CA THR A 114 0.10 -1.06 -23.20
C THR A 114 0.47 -2.53 -23.24
N LEU A 115 -0.55 -3.40 -23.24
CA LEU A 115 -0.36 -4.83 -23.46
C LEU A 115 -0.57 -5.13 -24.95
N SER A 116 0.49 -5.53 -25.66
CA SER A 116 0.44 -5.94 -27.06
C SER A 116 0.28 -7.46 -27.13
N ARG A 117 -0.90 -7.95 -27.53
CA ARG A 117 -1.14 -9.37 -27.78
C ARG A 117 -0.98 -9.73 -29.25
#